data_AF-A0A6A5XXL9-F1
#
_entry.id   AF-A0A6A5XXL9-F1
#
_cell.length_a   1.000
_cell.length_b   1.000
_cell.length_c   1.000
_cell.angle_alpha   90.00
_cell.angle_beta   90.00
_cell.angle_gamma   90.00
#
_symmetry.space_group_name_H-M   'P 1'
#
loop_
_entity.id
_entity.type
_entity.pdbx_description
1 polymer ?
#
loop_
_entity_poly.entity_id
_entity_poly.type
_entity_poly.pdbx_seq_one_letter_code
_entity_poly.pdbx_strand_id
1 'polypeptide(L)'
;MRLCLNYYHRDLRVRGDPTSPLNGIYYFYAVDVKTLKDVDGYPLSVDGIPAENDPRRIFLGGLILQRPAVLQVGNLVYAGFGGLCEAYNYTGAVIAVDINTRKMNYWVTQAGSESVFTEDWTQWSGGGPGGIWQAGQGLASDGQDVFFLIDNGAGSSTTNVSTTPISGKTHLDVLSETAVRISKQNGSIRLLDWFRPFDWQSDGGQDIGSGGLAILGSEFSTSSTPKMGVVTSTNTKMYVVDLSNLGGYRQGINGTDGVVQTIPLDGEVFGGVGTYPHEGGYIYVNPGNSPLSAYRFNSSSMSRPFELAGVGSHESSHWGAVGLPTVTSDNGRKGSGIVWITEPTQGLFAYHAVPVNGTLTEIPLPKVEGAMKFGRPVFGDRRVYIVDGQRRLIALGLK
;
A
#
# COMPACT_ATOMS: atom_id res chain seq x y z
N MET A 1 13.47 -13.22 -2.25
CA MET A 1 14.20 -12.23 -1.45
C MET A 1 13.22 -11.63 -0.44
N ARG A 2 13.29 -12.02 0.84
CA ARG A 2 12.55 -11.41 1.95
C ARG A 2 13.37 -11.62 3.21
N LEU A 3 13.84 -10.53 3.82
CA LEU A 3 13.73 -10.20 5.24
C LEU A 3 14.63 -8.97 5.47
N CYS A 4 14.12 -7.95 6.17
CA CYS A 4 15.00 -7.07 6.91
C CYS A 4 14.93 -7.48 8.38
N LEU A 5 16.03 -7.99 8.93
CA LEU A 5 16.13 -8.33 10.35
C LEU A 5 16.78 -7.17 11.09
N ASN A 6 16.21 -6.79 12.22
CA ASN A 6 16.87 -5.92 13.19
C ASN A 6 17.97 -6.73 13.89
N TYR A 7 19.22 -6.27 13.82
CA TYR A 7 20.34 -6.88 14.54
C TYR A 7 21.07 -5.80 15.35
N TYR A 8 21.45 -6.14 16.59
CA TYR A 8 22.18 -5.24 17.48
C TYR A 8 23.68 -5.19 17.13
N HIS A 9 24.23 -3.98 17.00
CA HIS A 9 25.64 -3.71 16.68
C HIS A 9 26.52 -3.55 17.94
N ARG A 10 27.86 -3.67 17.80
CA ARG A 10 28.83 -3.45 18.90
C ARG A 10 29.09 -1.97 19.20
N ASP A 11 28.96 -1.10 18.21
CA ASP A 11 29.02 0.36 18.35
C ASP A 11 27.61 0.94 18.34
N LEU A 12 27.05 1.11 19.54
CA LEU A 12 25.75 1.72 19.76
C LEU A 12 25.85 3.25 19.55
N ARG A 13 24.90 3.86 18.83
CA ARG A 13 24.75 5.33 18.76
C ARG A 13 24.55 5.93 20.14
N VAL A 14 23.76 5.25 20.98
CA VAL A 14 23.64 5.54 22.41
C VAL A 14 24.44 4.49 23.17
N ARG A 15 25.66 4.85 23.59
CA ARG A 15 26.54 3.94 24.35
C ARG A 15 25.86 3.49 25.64
N GLY A 16 25.90 2.18 25.90
CA GLY A 16 25.42 1.60 27.15
C GLY A 16 23.90 1.38 27.25
N ASP A 17 23.11 1.79 26.26
CA ASP A 17 21.66 1.54 26.24
C ASP A 17 21.28 0.65 25.04
N PRO A 18 21.27 -0.68 25.19
CA PRO A 18 20.86 -1.57 24.11
C PRO A 18 19.36 -1.47 23.78
N THR A 19 18.55 -0.76 24.57
CA THR A 19 17.10 -0.62 24.34
C THR A 19 16.73 0.64 23.58
N SER A 20 17.66 1.58 23.42
CA SER A 20 17.43 2.81 22.67
C SER A 20 16.99 2.48 21.23
N PRO A 21 15.85 3.04 20.75
CA PRO A 21 15.46 2.96 19.35
C PRO A 21 16.54 3.45 18.39
N LEU A 22 17.38 4.40 18.81
CA LEU A 22 18.51 4.89 18.01
C LEU A 22 19.57 3.83 17.69
N ASN A 23 19.58 2.74 18.46
CA ASN A 23 20.47 1.60 18.26
C ASN A 23 19.84 0.49 17.40
N GLY A 24 18.57 0.62 17.00
CA GLY A 24 17.94 -0.28 16.04
C GLY A 24 18.47 -0.04 14.62
N ILE A 25 18.71 -1.12 13.89
CA ILE A 25 19.33 -1.10 12.56
C ILE A 25 18.57 -2.06 11.65
N TYR A 26 18.15 -1.59 10.48
CA TYR A 26 17.71 -2.49 9.42
C TYR A 26 18.90 -2.99 8.60
N TYR A 27 18.81 -4.26 8.25
CA TYR A 27 19.70 -4.93 7.32
C TYR A 27 18.90 -5.48 6.16
N PHE A 28 19.36 -5.32 4.94
CA PHE A 28 18.78 -5.97 3.77
C PHE A 28 19.38 -7.37 3.63
N TYR A 29 18.60 -8.43 3.92
CA TYR A 29 19.04 -9.82 3.80
C TYR A 29 18.56 -10.47 2.50
N ALA A 30 19.32 -11.46 2.04
CA ALA A 30 18.98 -12.29 0.90
C ALA A 30 19.19 -13.77 1.23
N VAL A 31 18.23 -14.59 0.82
CA VAL A 31 18.20 -16.05 1.01
C VAL A 31 17.83 -16.70 -0.32
N ASP A 32 18.49 -17.79 -0.66
CA ASP A 32 18.13 -18.62 -1.82
C ASP A 32 16.83 -19.39 -1.55
N VAL A 33 15.84 -19.21 -2.41
CA VAL A 33 14.48 -19.75 -2.17
C VAL A 33 14.38 -21.28 -2.34
N LYS A 34 15.37 -21.93 -2.95
CA LYS A 34 15.38 -23.38 -3.16
C LYS A 34 16.09 -24.12 -2.03
N THR A 35 17.15 -23.52 -1.49
CA THR A 35 18.04 -24.11 -0.49
C THR A 35 17.87 -23.52 0.90
N LEU A 36 17.21 -22.36 1.00
CA LEU A 36 17.04 -21.57 2.23
C LEU A 36 18.35 -21.13 2.88
N LYS A 37 19.46 -21.13 2.13
CA LYS A 37 20.76 -20.63 2.59
C LYS A 37 20.90 -19.15 2.34
N ASP A 38 21.64 -18.47 3.21
CA ASP A 38 22.03 -17.07 3.02
C ASP A 38 22.82 -16.90 1.73
N VAL A 39 22.63 -15.75 1.08
CA VAL A 39 23.37 -15.38 -0.14
C VAL A 39 24.64 -14.62 0.25
N ASP A 40 25.78 -15.08 -0.27
CA ASP A 40 27.07 -14.45 -0.02
C ASP A 40 27.09 -12.94 -0.34
N GLY A 41 27.64 -12.15 0.59
CA GLY A 41 27.71 -10.70 0.50
C GLY A 41 26.48 -9.96 1.04
N TYR A 42 25.53 -10.68 1.64
CA TYR A 42 24.45 -10.14 2.46
C TYR A 42 24.64 -10.59 3.94
N PRO A 43 24.06 -9.88 4.93
CA PRO A 43 23.23 -8.68 4.80
C PRO A 43 23.99 -7.41 4.41
N LEU A 44 23.25 -6.44 3.85
CA LEU A 44 23.73 -5.07 3.68
C LEU A 44 23.13 -4.16 4.75
N SER A 45 23.93 -3.32 5.41
CA SER A 45 23.38 -2.27 6.28
C SER A 45 22.73 -1.19 5.43
N VAL A 46 21.48 -0.82 5.74
CA VAL A 46 20.79 0.29 5.07
C VAL A 46 20.81 1.59 5.89
N ASP A 47 21.54 1.58 7.00
CA ASP A 47 21.46 2.58 8.06
C ASP A 47 22.52 3.68 7.92
N GLY A 48 22.19 4.89 8.35
CA GLY A 48 23.08 6.06 8.28
C GLY A 48 23.24 6.69 6.89
N ILE A 49 22.42 6.29 5.92
CA ILE A 49 22.48 6.79 4.54
C ILE A 49 21.70 8.13 4.47
N PRO A 50 22.27 9.21 3.88
CA PRO A 50 21.54 10.44 3.64
C PRO A 50 20.59 10.30 2.44
N ALA A 51 19.41 10.94 2.49
CA ALA A 51 18.45 10.88 1.41
C ALA A 51 18.94 11.68 0.19
N GLU A 52 18.68 11.17 -1.00
CA GLU A 52 19.15 11.78 -2.24
C GLU A 52 18.36 13.04 -2.63
N ASN A 53 17.12 13.16 -2.18
CA ASN A 53 16.27 14.35 -2.37
C ASN A 53 16.34 15.33 -1.18
N ASP A 54 16.94 14.94 -0.06
CA ASP A 54 17.21 15.85 1.07
C ASP A 54 18.32 15.28 1.99
N PRO A 55 19.58 15.70 1.83
CA PRO A 55 20.71 15.17 2.60
C PRO A 55 20.63 15.40 4.11
N ARG A 56 19.73 16.27 4.58
CA ARG A 56 19.46 16.47 6.02
C ARG A 56 18.78 15.26 6.63
N ARG A 57 18.06 14.46 5.82
CA ARG A 57 17.38 13.24 6.25
C ARG A 57 18.34 12.08 6.23
N ILE A 58 18.60 11.51 7.40
CA ILE A 58 19.42 10.31 7.55
C ILE A 58 18.49 9.13 7.82
N PHE A 59 18.68 8.02 7.11
CA PHE A 59 17.94 6.81 7.39
C PHE A 59 18.42 6.23 8.72
N LEU A 60 17.54 6.20 9.73
CA LEU A 60 17.79 5.62 11.04
C LEU A 60 16.79 4.49 11.28
N GLY A 61 17.24 3.26 11.08
CA GLY A 61 16.37 2.09 11.00
C GLY A 61 15.52 1.86 12.24
N GLY A 62 16.05 2.13 13.44
CA GLY A 62 15.27 1.94 14.67
C GLY A 62 14.26 3.04 14.99
N LEU A 63 14.20 4.11 14.19
CA LEU A 63 13.18 5.17 14.32
C LEU A 63 12.03 5.04 13.33
N ILE A 64 12.11 4.08 12.41
CA ILE A 64 11.17 3.95 11.30
C ILE A 64 10.72 2.48 11.15
N LEU A 65 9.49 2.25 10.68
CA LEU A 65 8.91 0.92 10.57
C LEU A 65 8.77 0.49 9.10
N GLN A 66 9.10 -0.76 8.83
CA GLN A 66 8.88 -1.42 7.55
C GLN A 66 7.63 -2.30 7.66
N ARG A 67 6.54 -1.92 6.97
CA ARG A 67 5.26 -2.69 6.94
C ARG A 67 4.89 -3.22 5.55
N PRO A 68 5.08 -2.47 4.44
CA PRO A 68 4.75 -2.95 3.11
C PRO A 68 5.59 -4.18 2.72
N ALA A 69 5.07 -5.05 1.86
CA ALA A 69 5.95 -6.07 1.25
C ALA A 69 7.01 -5.40 0.36
N VAL A 70 8.21 -5.99 0.30
CA VAL A 70 9.24 -5.57 -0.67
C VAL A 70 8.78 -5.87 -2.10
N LEU A 71 9.14 -4.98 -3.02
CA LEU A 71 8.79 -5.07 -4.44
C LEU A 71 10.07 -5.19 -5.27
N GLN A 72 10.15 -6.18 -6.16
CA GLN A 72 11.26 -6.29 -7.10
C GLN A 72 10.82 -5.85 -8.51
N VAL A 73 11.57 -4.92 -9.11
CA VAL A 73 11.42 -4.48 -10.50
C VAL A 73 12.75 -4.65 -11.21
N GLY A 74 12.85 -5.66 -12.08
CA GLY A 74 14.12 -6.07 -12.66
C GLY A 74 15.15 -6.43 -11.58
N ASN A 75 16.27 -5.70 -11.54
CA ASN A 75 17.36 -5.90 -10.56
C ASN A 75 17.19 -5.05 -9.29
N LEU A 76 16.16 -4.21 -9.21
CA LEU A 76 15.95 -3.30 -8.08
C LEU A 76 14.94 -3.90 -7.12
N VAL A 77 15.26 -3.89 -5.84
CA VAL A 77 14.33 -4.24 -4.77
C VAL A 77 14.02 -3.00 -3.95
N TYR A 78 12.74 -2.63 -3.93
CA TYR A 78 12.21 -1.47 -3.21
C TYR A 78 11.59 -1.90 -1.88
N ALA A 79 11.85 -1.12 -0.84
CA ALA A 79 11.20 -1.22 0.46
C ALA A 79 10.65 0.16 0.84
N GLY A 80 9.36 0.20 1.19
CA GLY A 80 8.71 1.38 1.76
C GLY A 80 8.74 1.34 3.29
N PHE A 81 8.84 2.51 3.91
CA PHE A 81 8.91 2.69 5.35
C PHE A 81 7.98 3.83 5.80
N GLY A 82 7.45 3.70 7.02
CA GLY A 82 6.58 4.68 7.65
C GLY A 82 6.75 4.74 9.16
N GLY A 83 5.81 5.36 9.86
CA GLY A 83 5.96 5.71 11.27
C GLY A 83 5.70 4.58 12.27
N LEU A 84 6.18 4.82 13.49
CA LEU A 84 5.84 4.09 14.71
C LEU A 84 4.77 4.89 15.49
N CYS A 85 3.57 5.03 14.92
CA CYS A 85 2.53 5.91 15.47
C CYS A 85 3.00 7.37 15.60
N GLU A 86 3.63 7.92 14.56
CA GLU A 86 4.21 9.27 14.56
C GLU A 86 5.39 9.50 15.53
N ALA A 87 5.84 8.47 16.26
CA ALA A 87 6.95 8.59 17.19
C ALA A 87 8.27 8.91 16.47
N TYR A 88 9.10 9.72 17.14
CA TYR A 88 10.45 10.10 16.72
C TYR A 88 10.53 10.99 15.47
N ASN A 89 11.76 11.41 15.19
CA ASN A 89 12.12 12.19 14.02
C ASN A 89 12.31 11.26 12.83
N TYR A 90 11.19 10.75 12.30
CA TYR A 90 11.20 9.98 11.07
C TYR A 90 10.52 10.77 9.94
N THR A 91 10.87 10.37 8.72
CA THR A 91 10.21 10.76 7.49
C THR A 91 9.88 9.47 6.75
N GLY A 92 8.73 9.37 6.09
CA GLY A 92 8.48 8.20 5.23
C GLY A 92 9.54 8.07 4.15
N ALA A 93 9.82 6.83 3.77
CA ALA A 93 11.02 6.54 2.98
C ALA A 93 10.83 5.41 2.00
N VAL A 94 11.51 5.50 0.87
CA VAL A 94 11.76 4.40 -0.05
C VAL A 94 13.27 4.13 -0.09
N ILE A 95 13.65 2.88 0.17
CA ILE A 95 14.99 2.39 -0.15
C ILE A 95 14.88 1.49 -1.38
N ALA A 96 15.72 1.72 -2.37
CA ALA A 96 15.92 0.83 -3.51
C ALA A 96 17.33 0.23 -3.49
N VAL A 97 17.43 -1.09 -3.54
CA VAL A 97 18.70 -1.82 -3.58
C VAL A 97 18.84 -2.49 -4.95
N ASP A 98 19.91 -2.17 -5.67
CA ASP A 98 20.29 -2.91 -6.87
C ASP A 98 21.02 -4.20 -6.45
N ILE A 99 20.43 -5.36 -6.75
CA ILE A 99 20.92 -6.65 -6.23
C ILE A 99 22.23 -7.12 -6.89
N ASN A 100 22.58 -6.58 -8.06
CA ASN A 100 23.80 -6.94 -8.76
C ASN A 100 24.98 -6.09 -8.29
N THR A 101 24.75 -4.79 -8.13
CA THR A 101 25.80 -3.83 -7.74
C THR A 101 25.85 -3.54 -6.25
N ARG A 102 24.80 -3.92 -5.51
CA ARG A 102 24.59 -3.65 -4.08
C ARG A 102 24.49 -2.15 -3.76
N LYS A 103 24.30 -1.31 -4.78
CA LYS A 103 24.09 0.14 -4.60
C LYS A 103 22.71 0.39 -4.02
N MET A 104 22.64 1.34 -3.10
CA MET A 104 21.41 1.76 -2.45
C MET A 104 21.05 3.18 -2.85
N ASN A 105 19.76 3.41 -3.04
CA ASN A 105 19.16 4.73 -3.13
C ASN A 105 18.17 4.88 -1.98
N TYR A 106 18.17 6.06 -1.36
CA TYR A 106 17.28 6.41 -0.27
C TYR A 106 16.59 7.72 -0.63
N TRP A 107 15.26 7.69 -0.67
CA TRP A 107 14.41 8.81 -1.03
C TRP A 107 13.33 8.99 0.04
N VAL A 108 13.04 10.23 0.41
CA VAL A 108 12.07 10.57 1.46
C VAL A 108 10.81 11.21 0.91
N THR A 109 9.70 10.99 1.59
CA THR A 109 8.36 11.52 1.24
C THR A 109 8.20 13.01 1.58
N GLN A 110 8.99 13.53 2.51
CA GLN A 110 9.01 14.94 2.87
C GLN A 110 10.44 15.49 2.78
N ALA A 111 10.63 16.51 1.95
CA ALA A 111 11.93 17.09 1.64
C ALA A 111 11.88 18.62 1.64
N GLY A 112 13.01 19.26 1.36
CA GLY A 112 13.05 20.70 1.10
C GLY A 112 12.78 21.58 2.33
N SER A 113 12.92 22.89 2.15
CA SER A 113 12.82 23.86 3.27
C SER A 113 11.43 23.94 3.90
N GLU A 114 10.39 23.49 3.20
CA GLU A 114 9.01 23.50 3.67
C GLU A 114 8.68 22.30 4.57
N SER A 115 9.51 21.24 4.54
CA SER A 115 9.34 20.08 5.41
C SER A 115 9.90 20.34 6.80
N VAL A 116 9.14 19.95 7.82
CA VAL A 116 9.53 20.03 9.24
C VAL A 116 10.83 19.25 9.48
N PHE A 117 11.83 19.88 10.07
CA PHE A 117 13.12 19.27 10.35
C PHE A 117 13.60 19.67 11.74
N THR A 118 14.18 18.71 12.46
CA THR A 118 14.84 18.89 13.74
C THR A 118 16.07 17.99 13.81
N GLU A 119 17.04 18.35 14.64
CA GLU A 119 18.20 17.50 14.96
C GLU A 119 17.94 16.63 16.19
N ASP A 120 16.84 16.86 16.91
CA ASP A 120 16.40 15.98 17.99
C ASP A 120 15.76 14.72 17.40
N TRP A 121 16.54 13.64 17.33
CA TRP A 121 16.07 12.36 16.80
C TRP A 121 14.91 11.75 17.59
N THR A 122 14.69 12.18 18.83
CA THR A 122 13.66 11.66 19.71
C THR A 122 12.35 12.44 19.65
N GLN A 123 12.34 13.61 19.01
CA GLN A 123 11.17 14.47 18.90
C GLN A 123 10.07 13.79 18.09
N TRP A 124 8.87 13.71 18.66
CA TRP A 124 7.67 13.21 18.00
C TRP A 124 7.35 14.02 16.74
N SER A 125 7.10 13.35 15.61
CA SER A 125 6.89 13.99 14.31
C SER A 125 7.99 14.97 13.88
N GLY A 126 9.20 14.87 14.44
CA GLY A 126 10.27 15.85 14.21
C GLY A 126 10.81 15.87 12.78
N GLY A 127 10.60 14.79 12.04
CA GLY A 127 11.17 14.58 10.72
C GLY A 127 10.30 15.05 9.56
N GLY A 128 9.15 15.70 9.82
CA GLY A 128 8.15 15.83 8.77
C GLY A 128 7.65 14.43 8.43
N PRO A 129 6.71 13.89 9.21
CA PRO A 129 6.18 12.56 8.96
C PRO A 129 5.41 12.50 7.63
N GLY A 130 4.95 11.32 7.24
CA GLY A 130 4.41 11.05 5.92
C GLY A 130 4.78 9.64 5.51
N GLY A 131 4.38 8.67 6.33
CA GLY A 131 4.79 7.29 6.24
C GLY A 131 4.15 6.54 5.07
N ILE A 132 4.83 5.47 4.66
CA ILE A 132 4.30 4.49 3.69
C ILE A 132 3.79 3.29 4.49
N TRP A 133 2.52 3.33 4.90
CA TRP A 133 1.92 2.26 5.69
C TRP A 133 1.41 1.10 4.82
N GLN A 134 0.55 1.38 3.84
CA GLN A 134 -0.01 0.41 2.88
C GLN A 134 -0.90 -0.70 3.48
N ALA A 135 -1.13 -0.78 4.79
CA ALA A 135 -2.02 -1.75 5.47
C ALA A 135 -2.06 -3.17 4.88
N GLY A 136 -0.90 -3.80 4.68
CA GLY A 136 -0.79 -5.16 4.14
C GLY A 136 -0.74 -5.27 2.61
N GLN A 137 -0.90 -4.15 1.89
CA GLN A 137 -0.48 -4.01 0.50
C GLN A 137 1.05 -3.82 0.45
N GLY A 138 1.68 -4.28 -0.63
CA GLY A 138 3.03 -3.87 -0.99
C GLY A 138 2.99 -2.68 -1.95
N LEU A 139 4.15 -2.11 -2.24
CA LEU A 139 4.29 -1.14 -3.32
C LEU A 139 3.85 -1.79 -4.66
N ALA A 140 3.21 -1.03 -5.54
CA ALA A 140 2.79 -1.51 -6.85
C ALA A 140 3.78 -1.07 -7.95
N SER A 141 3.83 -1.81 -9.05
CA SER A 141 4.65 -1.43 -10.22
C SER A 141 4.05 -1.93 -11.52
N ASP A 142 4.20 -1.11 -12.56
CA ASP A 142 3.87 -1.45 -13.95
C ASP A 142 5.06 -2.06 -14.71
N GLY A 143 6.11 -2.45 -13.98
CA GLY A 143 7.36 -3.00 -14.52
C GLY A 143 8.44 -1.95 -14.80
N GLN A 144 8.12 -0.65 -14.70
CA GLN A 144 9.10 0.43 -14.81
C GLN A 144 9.05 1.34 -13.58
N ASP A 145 7.86 1.81 -13.24
CA ASP A 145 7.66 2.78 -12.17
C ASP A 145 7.07 2.12 -10.93
N VAL A 146 7.20 2.80 -9.80
CA VAL A 146 6.73 2.33 -8.50
C VAL A 146 5.67 3.28 -7.97
N PHE A 147 4.59 2.71 -7.46
CA PHE A 147 3.40 3.41 -7.03
C PHE A 147 3.07 3.05 -5.59
N PHE A 148 2.75 4.07 -4.79
CA PHE A 148 2.38 3.89 -3.38
C PHE A 148 1.63 5.11 -2.87
N LEU A 149 1.18 5.02 -1.62
CA LEU A 149 0.45 6.05 -0.92
C LEU A 149 1.26 6.52 0.29
N ILE A 150 1.06 7.78 0.65
CA ILE A 150 1.71 8.48 1.75
C ILE A 150 0.61 8.97 2.69
N ASP A 151 0.76 8.68 3.99
CA ASP A 151 -0.17 9.13 5.03
C ASP A 151 -0.13 10.64 5.26
N ASN A 152 -0.94 11.14 6.19
CA ASN A 152 -1.06 12.58 6.41
C ASN A 152 0.23 13.23 6.87
N GLY A 153 1.12 12.48 7.52
CA GLY A 153 2.22 13.02 8.28
C GLY A 153 1.84 14.23 9.13
N ALA A 154 1.41 14.02 10.37
CA ALA A 154 1.00 15.09 11.31
C ALA A 154 -0.04 16.10 10.77
N GLY A 155 -0.62 15.84 9.59
CA GLY A 155 -1.60 16.67 8.90
C GLY A 155 -1.06 17.99 8.33
N SER A 156 -1.91 18.67 7.54
CA SER A 156 -1.67 20.07 7.16
C SER A 156 -1.63 20.96 8.40
N SER A 157 -0.49 21.55 8.72
CA SER A 157 -0.40 22.65 9.69
C SER A 157 -0.93 23.99 9.16
N THR A 158 -1.39 24.03 7.90
CA THR A 158 -1.82 25.26 7.23
C THR A 158 -3.30 25.51 7.48
N THR A 159 -3.64 26.71 7.98
CA THR A 159 -5.02 27.15 8.21
C THR A 159 -5.71 27.66 6.95
N ASN A 160 -4.97 27.85 5.86
CA ASN A 160 -5.47 28.32 4.57
C ASN A 160 -5.56 27.15 3.61
N VAL A 161 -6.78 26.81 3.20
CA VAL A 161 -7.00 25.82 2.14
C VAL A 161 -6.56 26.43 0.82
N SER A 162 -5.50 25.89 0.22
CA SER A 162 -5.12 26.29 -1.13
C SER A 162 -6.19 25.82 -2.10
N THR A 163 -6.72 26.71 -2.91
CA THR A 163 -7.70 26.38 -3.96
C THR A 163 -7.07 26.35 -5.35
N THR A 164 -5.77 26.64 -5.45
CA THR A 164 -5.05 26.68 -6.71
C THR A 164 -4.83 25.27 -7.26
N PRO A 165 -5.28 24.98 -8.50
CA PRO A 165 -4.99 23.71 -9.16
C PRO A 165 -3.48 23.53 -9.38
N ILE A 166 -2.96 22.34 -9.07
CA ILE A 166 -1.56 21.98 -9.29
C ILE A 166 -1.50 20.67 -10.09
N SER A 167 -0.72 20.67 -11.16
CA SER A 167 -0.47 19.45 -11.94
C SER A 167 0.32 18.44 -11.11
N GLY A 168 -0.03 17.15 -11.21
CA GLY A 168 0.74 16.07 -10.58
C GLY A 168 2.16 15.94 -11.12
N LYS A 169 2.45 16.53 -12.29
CA LYS A 169 3.81 16.58 -12.87
C LYS A 169 4.69 17.67 -12.28
N THR A 170 4.13 18.55 -11.45
CA THR A 170 4.88 19.57 -10.73
C THR A 170 5.57 18.92 -9.54
N HIS A 171 6.87 19.24 -9.37
CA HIS A 171 7.63 18.79 -8.20
C HIS A 171 6.94 19.24 -6.91
N LEU A 172 6.91 18.36 -5.91
CA LEU A 172 6.37 18.63 -4.60
C LEU A 172 7.30 18.04 -3.55
N ASP A 173 7.74 18.91 -2.63
CA ASP A 173 8.63 18.54 -1.53
C ASP A 173 7.85 17.86 -0.38
N VAL A 174 6.61 18.28 -0.16
CA VAL A 174 5.75 17.79 0.92
C VAL A 174 4.64 16.93 0.36
N LEU A 175 4.80 15.60 0.41
CA LEU A 175 3.91 14.62 -0.26
C LEU A 175 2.89 13.98 0.67
N SER A 176 2.61 14.58 1.82
CA SER A 176 1.50 14.16 2.70
C SER A 176 0.21 13.96 1.91
N GLU A 177 -0.50 12.89 2.25
CA GLU A 177 -1.81 12.54 1.68
C GLU A 177 -1.81 12.42 0.16
N THR A 178 -0.79 11.75 -0.40
CA THR A 178 -0.73 11.55 -1.84
C THR A 178 -0.62 10.08 -2.24
N ALA A 179 -1.24 9.74 -3.36
CA ALA A 179 -0.80 8.61 -4.18
C ALA A 179 0.31 9.11 -5.09
N VAL A 180 1.44 8.42 -5.13
CA VAL A 180 2.64 8.86 -5.86
C VAL A 180 3.12 7.83 -6.86
N ARG A 181 3.77 8.32 -7.90
CA ARG A 181 4.53 7.55 -8.88
C ARG A 181 5.98 8.01 -8.86
N ILE A 182 6.89 7.09 -8.56
CA ILE A 182 8.34 7.32 -8.62
C ILE A 182 8.98 6.42 -9.66
N SER A 183 10.19 6.79 -10.09
CA SER A 183 11.02 5.96 -10.96
C SER A 183 12.48 6.13 -10.63
N LYS A 184 13.28 5.07 -10.83
CA LYS A 184 14.73 5.18 -10.73
C LYS A 184 15.31 5.56 -12.09
N GLN A 185 15.74 6.82 -12.22
CA GLN A 185 16.28 7.39 -13.45
C GLN A 185 17.68 7.94 -13.21
N ASN A 186 18.61 7.68 -14.13
CA ASN A 186 19.99 8.18 -14.10
C ASN A 186 20.70 7.95 -12.75
N GLY A 187 20.43 6.80 -12.11
CA GLY A 187 21.07 6.42 -10.85
C GLY A 187 20.38 6.94 -9.58
N SER A 188 19.26 7.65 -9.67
CA SER A 188 18.53 8.21 -8.51
C SER A 188 17.02 8.02 -8.62
N ILE A 189 16.31 8.02 -7.50
CA ILE A 189 14.84 8.00 -7.48
C ILE A 189 14.32 9.41 -7.78
N ARG A 190 13.26 9.48 -8.59
CA ARG A 190 12.59 10.73 -8.99
C ARG A 190 11.08 10.58 -8.83
N LEU A 191 10.45 11.62 -8.29
CA LEU A 191 9.00 11.80 -8.33
C LEU A 191 8.59 12.15 -9.77
N LEU A 192 7.62 11.40 -10.31
CA LEU A 192 7.12 11.60 -11.68
C LEU A 192 5.69 12.12 -11.71
N ASP A 193 4.88 11.72 -10.74
CA ASP A 193 3.48 12.10 -10.68
C ASP A 193 2.93 11.91 -9.26
N TRP A 194 1.84 12.61 -8.97
CA TRP A 194 1.11 12.45 -7.72
C TRP A 194 -0.36 12.86 -7.86
N PHE A 195 -1.19 12.34 -6.95
CA PHE A 195 -2.58 12.72 -6.75
C PHE A 195 -2.81 13.01 -5.28
N ARG A 196 -3.51 14.12 -5.00
CA ARG A 196 -3.99 14.51 -3.68
C ARG A 196 -5.48 14.85 -3.75
N PRO A 197 -6.34 14.29 -2.87
CA PRO A 197 -7.75 14.66 -2.83
C PRO A 197 -7.95 16.18 -2.72
N PHE A 198 -8.91 16.73 -3.45
CA PHE A 198 -9.19 18.17 -3.46
C PHE A 198 -9.59 18.74 -2.09
N ASP A 199 -10.07 17.85 -1.21
CA ASP A 199 -10.59 18.14 0.12
C ASP A 199 -9.67 17.70 1.27
N TRP A 200 -8.43 17.27 1.00
CA TRP A 200 -7.45 16.78 2.00
C TRP A 200 -7.23 17.71 3.21
N GLN A 201 -7.35 19.04 3.05
CA GLN A 201 -7.19 19.99 4.16
C GLN A 201 -8.43 20.12 5.05
N SER A 202 -9.56 19.55 4.63
CA SER A 202 -10.88 19.73 5.22
C SER A 202 -11.62 18.43 5.49
N ASP A 203 -10.97 17.29 5.30
CA ASP A 203 -11.56 15.96 5.46
C ASP A 203 -11.61 15.49 6.93
N GLY A 204 -11.10 16.31 7.86
CA GLY A 204 -11.09 16.00 9.28
C GLY A 204 -9.94 15.08 9.70
N GLY A 205 -8.86 15.01 8.91
CA GLY A 205 -7.73 14.09 9.14
C GLY A 205 -8.06 12.68 8.67
N GLN A 206 -8.89 12.57 7.63
CA GLN A 206 -9.23 11.31 7.02
C GLN A 206 -8.17 10.98 5.97
N ASP A 207 -7.17 10.20 6.37
CA ASP A 207 -5.95 10.06 5.56
C ASP A 207 -6.19 9.26 4.28
N ILE A 208 -5.55 9.65 3.16
CA ILE A 208 -5.46 8.76 1.99
C ILE A 208 -4.44 7.62 2.18
N GLY A 209 -3.43 7.80 3.05
CA GLY A 209 -2.24 6.96 3.07
C GLY A 209 -2.32 5.63 3.82
N SER A 210 -3.47 5.33 4.41
CA SER A 210 -3.68 4.09 5.15
C SER A 210 -3.95 2.88 4.26
N GLY A 211 -4.40 3.08 3.02
CA GLY A 211 -4.59 2.02 2.03
C GLY A 211 -3.40 1.86 1.08
N GLY A 212 -3.63 1.15 -0.03
CA GLY A 212 -2.65 0.90 -1.07
C GLY A 212 -3.15 1.28 -2.46
N LEU A 213 -2.24 1.27 -3.43
CA LEU A 213 -2.57 1.37 -4.84
C LEU A 213 -2.54 -0.02 -5.45
N ALA A 214 -3.59 -0.42 -6.15
CA ALA A 214 -3.61 -1.62 -6.98
C ALA A 214 -3.59 -1.22 -8.45
N ILE A 215 -2.63 -1.74 -9.21
CA ILE A 215 -2.62 -1.59 -10.67
C ILE A 215 -3.58 -2.64 -11.25
N LEU A 216 -4.49 -2.19 -12.12
CA LEU A 216 -5.43 -3.08 -12.78
C LEU A 216 -4.81 -3.69 -14.04
N GLY A 217 -5.21 -4.93 -14.36
CA GLY A 217 -4.84 -5.59 -15.60
C GLY A 217 -5.38 -4.86 -16.83
N SER A 218 -4.81 -5.14 -18.01
CA SER A 218 -5.21 -4.51 -19.29
C SER A 218 -6.68 -4.73 -19.67
N GLU A 219 -7.32 -5.72 -19.07
CA GLU A 219 -8.75 -6.01 -19.20
C GLU A 219 -9.63 -4.89 -18.62
N PHE A 220 -9.09 -4.11 -17.68
CA PHE A 220 -9.74 -2.95 -17.08
C PHE A 220 -9.24 -1.67 -17.77
N SER A 221 -9.71 -1.44 -18.99
CA SER A 221 -9.30 -0.30 -19.81
C SER A 221 -10.47 0.33 -20.55
N THR A 222 -10.42 1.65 -20.70
CA THR A 222 -11.33 2.41 -21.57
C THR A 222 -10.50 3.04 -22.69
N SER A 223 -11.16 3.55 -23.73
CA SER A 223 -10.48 4.27 -24.81
C SER A 223 -9.75 5.52 -24.33
N SER A 224 -10.20 6.15 -23.24
CA SER A 224 -9.58 7.34 -22.65
C SER A 224 -8.52 7.02 -21.59
N THR A 225 -8.61 5.85 -20.95
CA THR A 225 -7.73 5.46 -19.84
C THR A 225 -7.28 4.01 -20.03
N PRO A 226 -6.15 3.78 -20.72
CA PRO A 226 -5.67 2.44 -21.04
C PRO A 226 -4.99 1.74 -19.85
N LYS A 227 -4.52 2.50 -18.85
CA LYS A 227 -3.85 1.98 -17.64
C LYS A 227 -4.49 2.57 -16.40
N MET A 228 -5.26 1.77 -15.69
CA MET A 228 -5.96 2.20 -14.48
C MET A 228 -5.27 1.69 -13.21
N GLY A 229 -5.32 2.50 -12.17
CA GLY A 229 -5.05 2.10 -10.79
C GLY A 229 -6.26 2.35 -9.90
N VAL A 230 -6.32 1.64 -8.79
CA VAL A 230 -7.31 1.87 -7.73
C VAL A 230 -6.59 2.22 -6.45
N VAL A 231 -6.96 3.35 -5.87
CA VAL A 231 -6.47 3.84 -4.58
C VAL A 231 -7.59 3.69 -3.57
N THR A 232 -7.30 2.98 -2.48
CA THR A 232 -8.18 2.87 -1.32
C THR A 232 -7.58 3.60 -0.14
N SER A 233 -8.42 4.02 0.80
CA SER A 233 -8.08 5.06 1.76
C SER A 233 -8.96 4.99 3.02
N THR A 234 -8.52 5.66 4.09
CA THR A 234 -9.32 5.85 5.31
C THR A 234 -10.33 6.99 5.21
N ASN A 235 -10.35 7.77 4.13
CA ASN A 235 -11.36 8.80 3.88
C ASN A 235 -12.69 8.33 3.26
N THR A 236 -13.05 7.07 3.52
CA THR A 236 -14.27 6.41 3.03
C THR A 236 -14.52 6.62 1.53
N LYS A 237 -13.46 6.76 0.74
CA LYS A 237 -13.49 6.91 -0.72
C LYS A 237 -12.51 5.94 -1.36
N MET A 238 -12.90 5.48 -2.55
CA MET A 238 -12.04 4.77 -3.48
C MET A 238 -11.86 5.64 -4.73
N TYR A 239 -10.62 5.79 -5.17
CA TYR A 239 -10.28 6.59 -6.35
C TYR A 239 -9.77 5.67 -7.46
N VAL A 240 -10.34 5.81 -8.65
CA VAL A 240 -9.85 5.19 -9.88
C VAL A 240 -9.00 6.23 -10.58
N VAL A 241 -7.71 5.93 -10.74
CA VAL A 241 -6.70 6.86 -11.29
C VAL A 241 -6.18 6.38 -12.64
N ASP A 242 -5.78 7.32 -13.50
CA ASP A 242 -4.99 7.01 -14.70
C ASP A 242 -3.51 6.93 -14.29
N LEU A 243 -2.86 5.79 -14.50
CA LEU A 243 -1.46 5.60 -14.09
C LEU A 243 -0.47 6.47 -14.90
N SER A 244 -0.90 6.98 -16.06
CA SER A 244 -0.12 7.92 -16.87
C SER A 244 -0.24 9.37 -16.38
N ASN A 245 -1.33 9.70 -15.71
CA ASN A 245 -1.64 11.01 -15.12
C ASN A 245 -2.49 10.85 -13.85
N LEU A 246 -1.85 10.82 -12.69
CA LEU A 246 -2.52 10.51 -11.42
C LEU A 246 -3.59 11.54 -11.03
N GLY A 247 -3.46 12.80 -11.48
CA GLY A 247 -4.50 13.81 -11.37
C GLY A 247 -4.16 15.03 -10.52
N GLY A 248 -2.98 15.10 -9.90
CA GLY A 248 -2.50 16.27 -9.16
C GLY A 248 -3.44 16.70 -8.04
N TYR A 249 -3.58 18.01 -7.87
CA TYR A 249 -4.51 18.64 -6.93
C TYR A 249 -5.48 19.57 -7.68
N ARG A 250 -6.78 19.39 -7.43
CA ARG A 250 -7.86 20.24 -7.99
C ARG A 250 -7.86 20.36 -9.52
N GLN A 251 -7.41 19.33 -10.25
CA GLN A 251 -7.35 19.35 -11.72
C GLN A 251 -8.69 18.99 -12.39
N GLY A 252 -9.67 18.53 -11.63
CA GLY A 252 -11.01 18.18 -12.13
C GLY A 252 -11.90 19.40 -12.37
N ILE A 253 -13.10 19.14 -12.92
CA ILE A 253 -14.09 20.19 -13.18
C ILE A 253 -14.43 20.95 -11.89
N ASN A 254 -14.49 22.28 -11.96
CA ASN A 254 -14.73 23.15 -10.80
C ASN A 254 -13.72 22.98 -9.64
N GLY A 255 -12.50 22.52 -9.92
CA GLY A 255 -11.47 22.32 -8.90
C GLY A 255 -11.68 21.09 -8.03
N THR A 256 -12.37 20.07 -8.56
CA THR A 256 -12.51 18.74 -7.94
C THR A 256 -11.31 17.83 -8.26
N ASP A 257 -11.35 16.57 -7.85
CA ASP A 257 -10.31 15.59 -8.16
C ASP A 257 -10.12 15.38 -9.67
N GLY A 258 -8.87 15.35 -10.13
CA GLY A 258 -8.50 15.05 -11.50
C GLY A 258 -8.42 13.55 -11.83
N VAL A 259 -9.07 12.70 -11.04
CA VAL A 259 -9.07 11.24 -11.20
C VAL A 259 -10.15 10.78 -12.18
N VAL A 260 -10.09 9.52 -12.61
CA VAL A 260 -11.10 8.94 -13.52
C VAL A 260 -12.45 8.85 -12.83
N GLN A 261 -12.47 8.38 -11.59
CA GLN A 261 -13.70 8.23 -10.81
C GLN A 261 -13.40 8.25 -9.31
N THR A 262 -14.23 8.97 -8.55
CA THR A 262 -14.30 8.88 -7.08
C THR A 262 -15.55 8.11 -6.69
N ILE A 263 -15.41 7.10 -5.85
CA ILE A 263 -16.49 6.22 -5.37
C ILE A 263 -16.57 6.34 -3.85
N PRO A 264 -17.67 6.89 -3.30
CA PRO A 264 -17.93 6.82 -1.86
C PRO A 264 -18.07 5.36 -1.42
N LEU A 265 -17.50 5.05 -0.27
CA LEU A 265 -17.59 3.75 0.39
C LEU A 265 -18.35 3.89 1.70
N ASP A 266 -18.96 2.80 2.16
CA ASP A 266 -19.68 2.76 3.44
C ASP A 266 -18.74 2.79 4.67
N GLY A 267 -17.42 2.67 4.45
CA GLY A 267 -16.42 2.70 5.51
C GLY A 267 -14.99 2.88 4.99
N GLU A 268 -14.05 2.99 5.93
CA GLU A 268 -12.62 3.14 5.66
C GLU A 268 -12.02 1.85 5.10
N VAL A 269 -10.95 1.95 4.32
CA VAL A 269 -10.27 0.78 3.76
C VAL A 269 -8.80 0.75 4.18
N PHE A 270 -8.50 -0.16 5.10
CA PHE A 270 -7.13 -0.56 5.41
C PHE A 270 -6.71 -1.72 4.51
N GLY A 271 -6.02 -1.41 3.41
CA GLY A 271 -5.53 -2.40 2.47
C GLY A 271 -5.72 -1.94 1.03
N GLY A 272 -6.20 -2.84 0.17
CA GLY A 272 -6.35 -2.60 -1.26
C GLY A 272 -7.47 -3.44 -1.85
N VAL A 273 -7.55 -3.48 -3.17
CA VAL A 273 -8.59 -4.24 -3.90
C VAL A 273 -8.07 -5.56 -4.45
N GLY A 274 -8.97 -6.53 -4.57
CA GLY A 274 -8.79 -7.72 -5.41
C GLY A 274 -9.44 -7.50 -6.77
N THR A 275 -9.00 -8.21 -7.81
CA THR A 275 -9.53 -8.06 -9.17
C THR A 275 -9.89 -9.41 -9.77
N TYR A 276 -10.96 -9.44 -10.58
CA TYR A 276 -11.38 -10.59 -11.37
C TYR A 276 -11.72 -10.13 -12.80
N PRO A 277 -10.88 -10.43 -13.82
CA PRO A 277 -11.05 -9.84 -15.15
C PRO A 277 -12.12 -10.52 -16.02
N HIS A 278 -12.66 -11.67 -15.60
CA HIS A 278 -13.67 -12.39 -16.39
C HIS A 278 -15.10 -11.91 -16.10
N GLU A 279 -16.07 -12.39 -16.89
CA GLU A 279 -17.50 -12.02 -16.77
C GLU A 279 -17.79 -10.50 -16.77
N GLY A 280 -16.93 -9.73 -17.44
CA GLY A 280 -17.05 -8.28 -17.57
C GLY A 280 -16.15 -7.48 -16.62
N GLY A 281 -15.40 -8.13 -15.74
CA GLY A 281 -14.44 -7.47 -14.86
C GLY A 281 -15.07 -6.99 -13.56
N TYR A 282 -14.43 -7.30 -12.43
CA TYR A 282 -14.84 -6.87 -11.10
C TYR A 282 -13.62 -6.46 -10.27
N ILE A 283 -13.83 -5.46 -9.42
CA ILE A 283 -12.94 -5.16 -8.30
C ILE A 283 -13.68 -5.40 -6.99
N TYR A 284 -12.97 -5.90 -5.99
CA TYR A 284 -13.52 -6.17 -4.67
C TYR A 284 -12.79 -5.32 -3.66
N VAL A 285 -13.55 -4.62 -2.81
CA VAL A 285 -13.04 -3.77 -1.74
C VAL A 285 -13.79 -4.13 -0.47
N ASN A 286 -13.09 -4.10 0.65
CA ASN A 286 -13.67 -4.45 1.95
C ASN A 286 -13.62 -3.24 2.88
N PRO A 287 -14.67 -2.39 2.89
CA PRO A 287 -14.76 -1.27 3.81
C PRO A 287 -14.97 -1.77 5.24
N GLY A 288 -14.41 -1.05 6.21
CA GLY A 288 -14.57 -1.36 7.61
C GLY A 288 -15.99 -1.08 8.11
N ASN A 289 -16.51 -1.94 8.99
CA ASN A 289 -17.91 -1.95 9.44
C ASN A 289 -18.91 -2.07 8.28
N SER A 290 -18.51 -2.77 7.22
CA SER A 290 -19.36 -3.01 6.05
C SER A 290 -19.06 -4.37 5.43
N PRO A 291 -19.96 -4.91 4.60
CA PRO A 291 -19.66 -6.12 3.85
C PRO A 291 -18.64 -5.88 2.73
N LEU A 292 -18.07 -6.98 2.24
CA LEU A 292 -17.28 -6.98 1.00
C LEU A 292 -18.12 -6.42 -0.15
N SER A 293 -17.63 -5.38 -0.83
CA SER A 293 -18.31 -4.76 -1.97
C SER A 293 -17.63 -5.14 -3.29
N ALA A 294 -18.43 -5.60 -4.26
CA ALA A 294 -18.00 -5.90 -5.62
C ALA A 294 -18.47 -4.80 -6.59
N TYR A 295 -17.54 -4.17 -7.28
CA TYR A 295 -17.82 -3.19 -8.33
C TYR A 295 -17.53 -3.78 -9.69
N ARG A 296 -18.52 -3.75 -10.58
CA ARG A 296 -18.40 -4.24 -11.95
C ARG A 296 -17.81 -3.17 -12.85
N PHE A 297 -16.93 -3.59 -13.74
CA PHE A 297 -16.32 -2.74 -14.75
C PHE A 297 -17.26 -2.55 -15.96
N ASN A 298 -17.25 -1.34 -16.52
CA ASN A 298 -17.95 -0.95 -17.73
C ASN A 298 -17.01 -0.17 -18.65
N SER A 299 -16.45 -0.85 -19.64
CA SER A 299 -15.51 -0.27 -20.62
C SER A 299 -16.11 0.85 -21.48
N SER A 300 -17.44 0.93 -21.57
CA SER A 300 -18.14 1.98 -22.33
C SER A 300 -18.30 3.28 -21.53
N SER A 301 -18.09 3.25 -20.21
CA SER A 301 -18.18 4.41 -19.33
C SER A 301 -16.79 5.02 -19.08
N MET A 302 -16.48 6.14 -19.74
CA MET A 302 -15.15 6.75 -19.67
C MET A 302 -14.84 7.42 -18.33
N SER A 303 -15.82 8.06 -17.69
CA SER A 303 -15.66 8.80 -16.42
C SER A 303 -16.22 8.09 -15.20
N ARG A 304 -16.90 6.95 -15.39
CA ARG A 304 -17.42 6.13 -14.29
C ARG A 304 -17.31 4.64 -14.64
N PRO A 305 -16.08 4.13 -14.84
CA PRO A 305 -15.87 2.75 -15.27
C PRO A 305 -16.33 1.69 -14.27
N PHE A 306 -16.59 2.03 -13.00
CA PHE A 306 -16.98 1.05 -11.98
C PHE A 306 -18.31 1.41 -11.30
N GLU A 307 -19.17 0.41 -11.16
CA GLU A 307 -20.48 0.53 -10.49
C GLU A 307 -20.69 -0.63 -9.51
N LEU A 308 -21.35 -0.36 -8.37
CA LEU A 308 -21.62 -1.40 -7.38
C LEU A 308 -22.51 -2.49 -8.00
N ALA A 309 -22.04 -3.72 -7.97
CA ALA A 309 -22.72 -4.87 -8.55
C ALA A 309 -23.27 -5.84 -7.49
N GLY A 310 -22.68 -5.84 -6.29
CA GLY A 310 -23.24 -6.52 -5.15
C GLY A 310 -22.34 -6.53 -3.93
N VAL A 311 -22.87 -7.06 -2.84
CA VAL A 311 -22.20 -7.10 -1.53
C VAL A 311 -22.21 -8.52 -0.94
N GLY A 312 -21.26 -8.79 -0.04
CA GLY A 312 -21.18 -10.03 0.75
C GLY A 312 -22.24 -10.10 1.85
N SER A 313 -22.34 -11.27 2.47
CA SER A 313 -23.28 -11.57 3.56
C SER A 313 -22.76 -11.18 4.95
N HIS A 314 -21.45 -10.97 5.11
CA HIS A 314 -20.81 -10.71 6.40
C HIS A 314 -20.19 -9.31 6.44
N GLU A 315 -20.44 -8.59 7.53
CA GLU A 315 -19.77 -7.34 7.84
C GLU A 315 -18.38 -7.58 8.41
N SER A 316 -17.41 -6.83 7.93
CA SER A 316 -16.03 -6.86 8.40
C SER A 316 -15.81 -5.84 9.52
N SER A 317 -15.06 -6.22 10.56
CA SER A 317 -14.71 -5.27 11.62
C SER A 317 -13.69 -4.23 11.13
N HIS A 318 -13.99 -2.94 11.32
CA HIS A 318 -13.13 -1.84 10.88
C HIS A 318 -11.71 -1.88 11.46
N TRP A 319 -11.62 -1.99 12.79
CA TRP A 319 -10.35 -1.99 13.53
C TRP A 319 -9.61 -3.34 13.47
N GLY A 320 -10.22 -4.33 12.83
CA GLY A 320 -9.70 -5.69 12.76
C GLY A 320 -8.40 -5.78 11.99
N ALA A 321 -8.15 -4.88 11.02
CA ALA A 321 -7.16 -5.06 9.97
C ALA A 321 -7.48 -6.29 9.11
N VAL A 322 -8.64 -6.25 8.44
CA VAL A 322 -9.09 -7.34 7.56
C VAL A 322 -8.10 -7.55 6.42
N GLY A 323 -7.95 -8.80 6.02
CA GLY A 323 -7.07 -9.15 4.92
C GLY A 323 -7.54 -8.62 3.58
N LEU A 324 -6.60 -8.47 2.66
CA LEU A 324 -6.89 -7.96 1.33
C LEU A 324 -7.66 -8.99 0.50
N PRO A 325 -8.71 -8.58 -0.24
CA PRO A 325 -9.45 -9.47 -1.12
C PRO A 325 -8.50 -10.21 -2.06
N THR A 326 -8.48 -11.53 -1.94
CA THR A 326 -7.66 -12.40 -2.77
C THR A 326 -8.57 -13.17 -3.71
N VAL A 327 -8.28 -13.15 -5.01
CA VAL A 327 -9.13 -13.78 -6.02
C VAL A 327 -8.40 -14.95 -6.66
N THR A 328 -9.08 -16.08 -6.80
CA THR A 328 -8.59 -17.26 -7.50
C THR A 328 -9.54 -17.67 -8.61
N SER A 329 -9.05 -18.40 -9.60
CA SER A 329 -9.87 -19.10 -10.60
C SER A 329 -9.26 -20.46 -10.92
N ASP A 330 -10.06 -21.33 -11.54
CA ASP A 330 -9.62 -22.61 -12.08
C ASP A 330 -8.91 -22.39 -13.42
N ASN A 331 -7.61 -22.06 -13.37
CA ASN A 331 -6.76 -21.79 -14.53
C ASN A 331 -7.38 -20.79 -15.54
N GLY A 332 -8.01 -19.72 -15.05
CA GLY A 332 -8.65 -18.70 -15.90
C GLY A 332 -9.99 -19.15 -16.52
N ARG A 333 -10.57 -20.28 -16.08
CA ARG A 333 -11.89 -20.71 -16.54
C ARG A 333 -12.96 -19.71 -16.09
N LYS A 334 -13.65 -19.12 -17.08
CA LYS A 334 -14.83 -18.26 -16.88
C LYS A 334 -15.86 -18.91 -15.96
N GLY A 335 -16.42 -18.12 -15.04
CA GLY A 335 -17.40 -18.57 -14.04
C GLY A 335 -16.83 -19.40 -12.88
N SER A 336 -15.52 -19.58 -12.78
CA SER A 336 -14.87 -20.30 -11.67
C SER A 336 -14.24 -19.39 -10.61
N GLY A 337 -14.37 -18.07 -10.78
CA GLY A 337 -13.79 -17.09 -9.87
C GLY A 337 -14.31 -17.24 -8.43
N ILE A 338 -13.41 -17.16 -7.47
CA ILE A 338 -13.70 -17.10 -6.04
C ILE A 338 -12.96 -15.92 -5.44
N VAL A 339 -13.66 -15.07 -4.69
CA VAL A 339 -13.05 -14.04 -3.84
C VAL A 339 -12.98 -14.52 -2.40
N TRP A 340 -11.81 -14.40 -1.80
CA TRP A 340 -11.48 -14.87 -0.45
C TRP A 340 -11.16 -13.68 0.46
N ILE A 341 -11.67 -13.71 1.68
CA ILE A 341 -11.46 -12.67 2.69
C ILE A 341 -11.03 -13.32 4.00
N THR A 342 -9.96 -12.82 4.61
CA THR A 342 -9.53 -13.24 5.95
C THR A 342 -9.93 -12.19 6.97
N GLU A 343 -10.90 -12.51 7.81
CA GLU A 343 -11.45 -11.66 8.87
C GLU A 343 -10.83 -12.05 10.24
N PRO A 344 -10.20 -11.09 10.95
CA PRO A 344 -9.46 -11.33 12.19
C PRO A 344 -10.21 -12.06 13.30
N THR A 345 -11.53 -11.86 13.38
CA THR A 345 -12.41 -12.43 14.39
C THR A 345 -13.23 -13.62 13.88
N GLN A 346 -13.68 -13.59 12.63
CA GLN A 346 -14.61 -14.57 12.06
C GLN A 346 -13.94 -15.67 11.24
N GLY A 347 -12.70 -15.47 10.78
CA GLY A 347 -11.92 -16.48 10.08
C GLY A 347 -11.82 -16.25 8.58
N LEU A 348 -12.14 -17.27 7.79
CA LEU A 348 -12.01 -17.25 6.33
C LEU A 348 -13.39 -17.30 5.68
N PHE A 349 -13.67 -16.33 4.81
CA PHE A 349 -14.85 -16.31 3.95
C PHE A 349 -14.46 -16.51 2.49
N ALA A 350 -15.38 -17.11 1.73
CA ALA A 350 -15.26 -17.25 0.28
C ALA A 350 -16.60 -16.95 -0.37
N TYR A 351 -16.56 -16.28 -1.52
CA TYR A 351 -17.73 -16.00 -2.33
C TYR A 351 -17.45 -16.30 -3.80
N HIS A 352 -18.47 -16.73 -4.53
CA HIS A 352 -18.42 -16.70 -5.98
C HIS A 352 -18.15 -15.27 -6.45
N ALA A 353 -17.16 -15.11 -7.33
CA ALA A 353 -16.65 -13.81 -7.75
C ALA A 353 -17.72 -12.94 -8.45
N VAL A 354 -18.71 -13.55 -9.11
CA VAL A 354 -19.74 -12.82 -9.87
C VAL A 354 -21.00 -12.68 -9.00
N PRO A 355 -21.41 -11.45 -8.66
CA PRO A 355 -22.66 -11.23 -7.93
C PRO A 355 -23.90 -11.66 -8.74
N VAL A 356 -24.94 -12.11 -8.04
CA VAL A 356 -26.26 -12.41 -8.60
C VAL A 356 -27.29 -11.56 -7.86
N ASN A 357 -28.07 -10.76 -8.58
CA ASN A 357 -29.10 -9.88 -8.02
C ASN A 357 -28.61 -8.99 -6.85
N GLY A 358 -27.43 -8.38 -6.99
CA GLY A 358 -26.88 -7.49 -5.97
C GLY A 358 -26.17 -8.19 -4.81
N THR A 359 -25.99 -9.51 -4.85
CA THR A 359 -25.39 -10.28 -3.75
C THR A 359 -24.25 -11.17 -4.23
N LEU A 360 -23.14 -11.19 -3.49
CA LEU A 360 -22.09 -12.19 -3.63
C LEU A 360 -22.55 -13.49 -2.97
N THR A 361 -22.61 -14.57 -3.74
CA THR A 361 -23.05 -15.87 -3.22
C THR A 361 -21.91 -16.51 -2.42
N GLU A 362 -22.11 -16.67 -1.12
CA GLU A 362 -21.14 -17.27 -0.20
C GLU A 362 -20.93 -18.77 -0.50
N ILE A 363 -19.69 -19.22 -0.38
CA ILE A 363 -19.28 -20.62 -0.46
C ILE A 363 -19.09 -21.11 0.98
N PRO A 364 -19.88 -22.09 1.45
CA PRO A 364 -19.72 -22.62 2.80
C PRO A 364 -18.33 -23.24 3.01
N LEU A 365 -17.66 -22.83 4.08
CA LEU A 365 -16.35 -23.34 4.49
C LEU A 365 -16.40 -23.96 5.90
N PRO A 366 -15.53 -24.93 6.21
CA PRO A 366 -15.25 -25.29 7.60
C PRO A 366 -14.80 -24.07 8.41
N LYS A 367 -15.24 -24.01 9.67
CA LYS A 367 -14.90 -22.89 10.56
C LYS A 367 -13.39 -22.73 10.74
N VAL A 368 -12.91 -21.50 10.63
CA VAL A 368 -11.55 -21.07 10.99
C VAL A 368 -11.67 -20.08 12.15
N GLU A 369 -10.86 -20.25 13.20
CA GLU A 369 -10.94 -19.42 14.41
C GLU A 369 -10.20 -18.09 14.21
N GLY A 370 -10.85 -17.14 13.53
CA GLY A 370 -10.25 -15.84 13.19
C GLY A 370 -9.11 -15.94 12.19
N ALA A 371 -8.47 -14.82 11.90
CA ALA A 371 -7.34 -14.74 10.99
C ALA A 371 -6.27 -13.76 11.49
N MET A 372 -5.06 -13.86 10.96
CA MET A 372 -4.05 -12.83 11.21
C MET A 372 -4.39 -11.50 10.53
N LYS A 373 -4.10 -10.41 11.22
CA LYS A 373 -4.26 -9.03 10.72
C LYS A 373 -3.54 -8.84 9.40
N PHE A 374 -4.19 -8.19 8.45
CA PHE A 374 -3.70 -7.96 7.09
C PHE A 374 -3.29 -9.24 6.33
N GLY A 375 -3.74 -10.40 6.81
CA GLY A 375 -3.41 -11.69 6.25
C GLY A 375 -3.93 -11.84 4.83
N ARG A 376 -3.38 -12.81 4.11
CA ARG A 376 -3.94 -13.31 2.86
C ARG A 376 -3.93 -14.83 2.89
N PRO A 377 -4.96 -15.49 2.35
CA PRO A 377 -4.91 -16.92 2.15
C PRO A 377 -3.87 -17.24 1.07
N VAL A 378 -3.16 -18.36 1.23
CA VAL A 378 -2.19 -18.88 0.26
C VAL A 378 -2.76 -20.15 -0.36
N PHE A 379 -2.54 -20.36 -1.66
CA PHE A 379 -3.13 -21.46 -2.40
C PHE A 379 -2.04 -22.36 -2.98
N GLY A 380 -2.23 -23.67 -2.88
CA GLY A 380 -1.31 -24.66 -3.44
C GLY A 380 -1.85 -26.07 -3.24
N ASP A 381 -1.50 -27.00 -4.13
CA ASP A 381 -1.92 -28.41 -4.03
C ASP A 381 -3.41 -28.60 -3.73
N ARG A 382 -4.27 -27.82 -4.41
CA ARG A 382 -5.74 -27.84 -4.26
C ARG A 382 -6.23 -27.50 -2.84
N ARG A 383 -5.41 -26.82 -2.05
CA ARG A 383 -5.72 -26.36 -0.69
C ARG A 383 -5.55 -24.85 -0.57
N VAL A 384 -6.32 -24.28 0.35
CA VAL A 384 -6.10 -22.95 0.90
C VAL A 384 -5.44 -23.07 2.26
N TYR A 385 -4.41 -22.27 2.50
CA TYR A 385 -3.62 -22.21 3.71
C TYR A 385 -3.77 -20.84 4.36
N ILE A 386 -3.96 -20.81 5.67
CA ILE A 386 -4.10 -19.59 6.46
C ILE A 386 -3.49 -19.78 7.84
N VAL A 387 -2.88 -18.72 8.40
CA VAL A 387 -2.59 -18.65 9.83
C VAL A 387 -3.79 -18.03 10.53
N ASP A 388 -4.47 -18.81 11.35
CA ASP A 388 -5.69 -18.37 12.03
C ASP A 388 -5.40 -17.44 13.22
N GLY A 389 -6.46 -16.93 13.85
CA GLY A 389 -6.37 -16.05 15.02
C GLY A 389 -5.73 -16.72 16.25
N GLN A 390 -5.67 -18.06 16.26
CA GLN A 390 -5.01 -18.86 17.30
C GLN A 390 -3.56 -19.21 16.96
N ARG A 391 -2.98 -18.60 15.90
CA ARG A 391 -1.59 -18.80 15.44
C ARG A 391 -1.32 -20.23 14.94
N ARG A 392 -2.34 -20.91 14.42
CA ARG A 392 -2.23 -22.25 13.83
C ARG A 392 -2.21 -22.12 12.31
N LEU A 393 -1.38 -22.94 11.65
CA LEU A 393 -1.47 -23.12 10.21
C LEU A 393 -2.64 -24.07 9.89
N ILE A 394 -3.69 -23.54 9.29
CA ILE A 394 -4.88 -24.27 8.86
C ILE A 394 -4.79 -24.51 7.35
N ALA A 395 -5.11 -25.72 6.92
CA ALA A 395 -5.23 -26.09 5.51
C ALA A 395 -6.63 -26.65 5.23
N LEU A 396 -7.36 -26.04 4.30
CA LEU A 396 -8.67 -26.50 3.84
C LEU A 396 -8.57 -26.93 2.38
N GLY A 397 -9.12 -28.09 2.03
CA GLY A 397 -9.22 -28.55 0.65
C GLY A 397 -9.88 -29.90 0.54
N LEU A 398 -10.11 -30.33 -0.69
CA LEU A 398 -10.67 -31.65 -0.97
C LEU A 398 -9.67 -32.74 -0.56
N LYS A 399 -10.16 -33.81 0.05
CA LYS A 399 -9.37 -34.99 0.41
C LYS A 399 -8.85 -35.70 -0.83
#